data_AF-A0AAE8LNU9-F1
#
_entry.id   AF-A0AAE8LNU9-F1
#
_cell.length_a   1.000
_cell.length_b   1.000
_cell.length_c   1.000
_cell.angle_alpha   90.00
_cell.angle_beta   90.00
_cell.angle_gamma   90.00
#
_symmetry.space_group_name_H-M   'P 1'
#
loop_
_entity.id
_entity.type
_entity.pdbx_description
1 polymer ?
#
loop_
_entity_poly.entity_id
_entity_poly.type
_entity_poly.pdbx_seq_one_letter_code
_entity_poly.pdbx_strand_id
1 'polypeptide(L)'
;MNDFVKINNDEISVSFNTVPEAKLIIKQLKLKKKEFNLLKKQVIQEQKQIRSQYTDSIRRQGSKFRGGGGVGKFIRTVQTASRDAQRRNLARELEPLEKKKFEIESVINAINQTLLQIESFLLENQ
;
A
#
# COMPACT_ATOMS: atom_id res chain seq x y z
N MET A 1 22.76 -10.11 20.84
CA MET A 1 22.61 -9.71 19.43
C MET A 1 22.33 -8.22 19.45
N ASN A 2 23.29 -7.40 19.04
CA ASN A 2 23.08 -5.95 18.99
C ASN A 2 22.27 -5.62 17.74
N ASP A 3 21.04 -5.14 17.91
CA ASP A 3 20.25 -4.60 16.80
C ASP A 3 20.82 -3.24 16.42
N PHE A 4 21.66 -3.23 15.39
CA PHE A 4 22.29 -2.03 14.83
C PHE A 4 21.33 -1.16 14.01
N VAL A 5 20.10 -1.63 13.78
CA VAL A 5 19.07 -0.98 12.95
C VAL A 5 17.76 -0.94 13.74
N LYS A 6 17.30 0.27 14.07
CA LYS A 6 15.94 0.48 14.62
C LYS A 6 15.07 1.11 13.54
N ILE A 7 13.96 0.47 13.22
CA ILE A 7 12.96 0.98 12.27
C ILE A 7 11.74 1.40 13.09
N ASN A 8 11.57 2.70 13.30
CA ASN A 8 10.41 3.28 13.98
C ASN A 8 9.55 4.02 12.96
N ASN A 9 8.53 3.35 12.40
CA ASN A 9 7.48 3.81 11.47
C ASN A 9 7.84 4.75 10.29
N ASP A 10 8.76 5.70 10.43
CA ASP A 10 9.34 6.57 9.39
C ASP A 10 10.84 6.88 9.59
N GLU A 11 11.43 6.55 10.75
CA GLU A 11 12.85 6.82 11.04
C GLU A 11 13.64 5.51 11.15
N ILE A 12 14.72 5.42 10.37
CA ILE A 12 15.67 4.32 10.44
C ILE A 12 16.93 4.84 11.10
N SER A 13 17.11 4.49 12.37
CA SER A 13 18.33 4.80 13.10
C SER A 13 19.33 3.66 12.89
N VAL A 14 20.49 4.00 12.34
CA VAL A 14 21.59 3.05 12.13
C VAL A 14 22.83 3.53 12.88
N SER A 15 23.49 2.61 13.58
CA SER A 15 24.78 2.87 14.22
C SER A 15 25.80 1.81 13.79
N PHE A 16 26.97 2.23 13.34
CA PHE A 16 28.11 1.38 13.02
C PHE A 16 29.40 2.16 13.23
N ASN A 17 30.45 1.49 13.67
CA ASN A 17 31.75 2.10 13.92
C ASN A 17 32.82 1.60 12.94
N THR A 18 32.54 0.52 12.21
CA THR A 18 33.53 -0.12 11.33
C THR A 18 32.98 -0.41 9.93
N VAL A 19 33.87 -0.42 8.94
CA VAL A 19 33.55 -0.76 7.53
C VAL A 19 32.90 -2.15 7.37
N PRO A 20 33.33 -3.21 8.08
CA PRO A 20 32.66 -4.51 8.03
C PRO A 20 31.22 -4.49 8.57
N GLU A 21 30.97 -3.75 9.65
CA GLU A 21 29.62 -3.58 10.22
C GLU A 21 28.69 -2.86 9.23
N ALA A 22 29.17 -1.78 8.59
CA ALA A 22 28.43 -1.07 7.55
C ALA A 22 28.00 -1.99 6.39
N LYS A 23 28.91 -2.86 5.92
CA LYS A 23 28.59 -3.85 4.86
C LYS A 23 27.54 -4.87 5.31
N LEU A 24 27.56 -5.28 6.58
CA LEU A 24 26.58 -6.21 7.15
C LEU A 24 25.20 -5.54 7.22
N ILE A 25 25.14 -4.29 7.67
CA ILE A 25 23.92 -3.49 7.74
C ILE A 25 23.31 -3.26 6.35
N ILE A 26 24.13 -2.96 5.33
CA ILE A 26 23.64 -2.85 3.94
C ILE A 26 22.92 -4.14 3.51
N LYS A 27 23.48 -5.32 3.83
CA LYS A 27 22.83 -6.60 3.50
C LYS A 27 21.50 -6.76 4.25
N GLN A 28 21.44 -6.41 5.53
CA GLN A 28 20.21 -6.47 6.32
C GLN A 28 19.14 -5.52 5.77
N LEU A 29 19.49 -4.27 5.48
CA LEU A 29 18.58 -3.27 4.88
C LEU A 29 18.09 -3.71 3.50
N LYS A 30 18.94 -4.32 2.67
CA LYS A 30 18.54 -4.89 1.37
C LYS A 30 17.56 -6.05 1.52
N LEU A 31 17.71 -6.90 2.53
CA LEU A 31 16.75 -7.96 2.84
C LEU A 31 15.42 -7.38 3.32
N LYS A 32 15.44 -6.44 4.27
CA LYS A 32 14.23 -5.74 4.73
C LYS A 32 13.49 -5.04 3.60
N LYS A 33 14.21 -4.35 2.70
CA LYS A 33 13.62 -3.76 1.50
C LYS A 33 12.90 -4.79 0.63
N LYS A 34 13.44 -6.01 0.49
CA LYS A 34 12.76 -7.08 -0.27
C LYS A 34 11.48 -7.53 0.42
N GLU A 35 11.47 -7.66 1.74
CA GLU A 35 10.28 -7.99 2.54
C GLU A 35 9.18 -6.94 2.32
N PHE A 36 9.50 -5.65 2.48
CA PHE A 36 8.53 -4.57 2.27
C PHE A 36 8.03 -4.47 0.83
N ASN A 37 8.88 -4.75 -0.17
CA ASN A 37 8.43 -4.83 -1.56
C ASN A 37 7.46 -5.99 -1.82
N LEU A 38 7.62 -7.11 -1.12
CA LEU A 38 6.69 -8.23 -1.20
C LEU A 38 5.34 -7.85 -0.57
N LEU A 39 5.36 -7.23 0.62
CA LEU A 39 4.15 -6.71 1.27
C LEU A 39 3.42 -5.70 0.38
N LYS A 40 4.15 -4.77 -0.26
CA LYS A 40 3.59 -3.81 -1.23
C LYS A 40 2.86 -4.53 -2.36
N LYS A 41 3.45 -5.58 -2.93
CA LYS A 41 2.84 -6.35 -4.02
C LYS A 41 1.55 -7.04 -3.57
N GLN A 42 1.53 -7.60 -2.36
CA GLN A 42 0.33 -8.21 -1.77
C GLN A 42 -0.80 -7.19 -1.63
N VAL A 43 -0.52 -6.02 -1.05
CA VAL A 43 -1.53 -4.94 -0.91
C VAL A 43 -2.07 -4.49 -2.27
N ILE A 44 -1.22 -4.34 -3.28
CA ILE A 44 -1.65 -3.99 -4.65
C ILE A 44 -2.54 -5.09 -5.24
N GLN A 45 -2.21 -6.36 -5.00
CA GLN A 45 -3.00 -7.49 -5.48
C GLN A 45 -4.39 -7.53 -4.81
N GLU A 46 -4.47 -7.29 -3.50
CA GLU A 46 -5.73 -7.18 -2.76
C GLU A 46 -6.60 -6.03 -3.30
N GLN A 47 -6.02 -4.85 -3.50
CA GLN A 47 -6.72 -3.71 -4.12
C GLN A 47 -7.26 -4.06 -5.52
N LYS A 48 -6.46 -4.75 -6.33
CA LYS A 48 -6.86 -5.19 -7.68
C LYS A 48 -8.03 -6.19 -7.60
N GLN A 49 -7.99 -7.11 -6.65
CA GLN A 49 -9.05 -8.09 -6.44
C GLN A 49 -10.37 -7.42 -6.04
N ILE A 50 -10.34 -6.50 -5.07
CA ILE A 50 -11.52 -5.74 -4.64
C ILE A 50 -12.13 -4.95 -5.80
N ARG A 51 -11.28 -4.24 -6.58
CA ARG A 51 -11.72 -3.50 -7.77
C ARG A 51 -12.32 -4.41 -8.84
N SER A 52 -11.76 -5.61 -9.03
CA SER A 52 -12.29 -6.61 -9.98
C SER A 52 -13.66 -7.11 -9.53
N GLN A 53 -13.80 -7.50 -8.27
CA GLN A 53 -15.07 -7.97 -7.70
C GLN A 53 -16.17 -6.91 -7.81
N TYR A 54 -15.82 -5.65 -7.52
CA TYR A 54 -16.74 -4.53 -7.70
C TYR A 54 -17.15 -4.34 -9.18
N THR A 55 -16.18 -4.40 -10.10
CA THR A 55 -16.45 -4.28 -11.54
C THR A 55 -17.38 -5.39 -12.03
N ASP A 56 -17.15 -6.62 -11.61
CA ASP A 56 -18.00 -7.76 -11.95
C ASP A 56 -19.40 -7.62 -11.33
N SER A 57 -19.50 -7.08 -10.11
CA SER A 57 -20.79 -6.80 -9.46
C SER A 57 -21.61 -5.76 -10.24
N ILE A 58 -20.98 -4.70 -10.76
CA ILE A 58 -21.66 -3.70 -11.61
C ILE A 58 -22.09 -4.32 -12.93
N ARG A 59 -21.23 -5.10 -13.58
CA ARG A 59 -21.54 -5.75 -14.87
C ARG A 59 -22.77 -6.65 -14.76
N ARG A 60 -22.96 -7.32 -13.61
CA ARG A 60 -24.12 -8.19 -13.35
C ARG A 60 -25.41 -7.43 -13.00
N GLN A 61 -25.35 -6.15 -12.63
CA GLN A 61 -26.54 -5.40 -12.18
C GLN A 61 -27.51 -4.96 -13.29
N GLY A 62 -27.15 -5.14 -14.57
CA GLY A 62 -28.01 -4.76 -15.69
C GLY A 62 -28.32 -3.26 -15.79
N SER A 63 -29.10 -2.90 -16.82
CA SER A 63 -29.54 -1.51 -17.04
C SER A 63 -30.55 -1.07 -15.97
N LYS A 64 -30.55 0.21 -15.59
CA LYS A 64 -31.59 0.77 -14.71
C LYS A 64 -32.95 0.67 -15.40
N PHE A 65 -34.00 0.41 -14.62
CA PHE A 65 -35.35 0.34 -15.15
C PHE A 65 -35.75 1.70 -15.77
N ARG A 66 -36.16 1.70 -17.05
CA ARG A 66 -36.50 2.91 -17.83
C ARG A 66 -37.99 3.27 -17.83
N GLY A 67 -38.87 2.50 -17.18
CA GLY A 67 -40.32 2.70 -17.22
C GLY A 67 -40.80 4.04 -16.65
N GLY A 68 -41.73 4.68 -17.36
CA GLY A 68 -42.31 5.99 -17.02
C GLY A 68 -43.53 5.87 -16.10
N GLY A 69 -43.41 6.42 -14.88
CA GLY A 69 -44.51 6.48 -13.91
C GLY A 69 -44.01 6.65 -12.46
N GLY A 70 -44.93 6.87 -11.51
CA GLY A 70 -44.62 7.06 -10.08
C GLY A 70 -43.90 5.85 -9.45
N VAL A 71 -44.33 4.63 -9.77
CA VAL A 71 -43.69 3.38 -9.30
C VAL A 71 -42.28 3.23 -9.89
N GLY A 72 -42.10 3.56 -11.17
CA GLY A 72 -40.78 3.57 -11.82
C GLY A 72 -39.82 4.62 -11.24
N LYS A 73 -40.35 5.73 -10.69
CA LYS A 73 -39.54 6.72 -9.94
C LYS A 73 -39.04 6.15 -8.62
N PHE A 74 -39.89 5.48 -7.85
CA PHE A 74 -39.51 4.85 -6.58
C PHE A 74 -38.43 3.77 -6.75
N ILE A 75 -38.62 2.86 -7.70
CA ILE A 75 -37.64 1.79 -8.01
C ILE A 75 -36.28 2.38 -8.39
N ARG A 76 -36.26 3.45 -9.21
CA ARG A 76 -35.01 4.14 -9.58
C ARG A 76 -34.32 4.81 -8.40
N THR A 77 -35.07 5.38 -7.45
CA THR A 77 -34.50 5.97 -6.23
C THR A 77 -33.81 4.90 -5.40
N VAL A 78 -34.45 3.74 -5.18
CA VAL A 78 -33.86 2.62 -4.44
C VAL A 78 -32.61 2.07 -5.17
N GLN A 79 -32.68 1.86 -6.49
CA GLN A 79 -31.54 1.43 -7.29
C GLN A 79 -30.37 2.43 -7.25
N THR A 80 -30.67 3.73 -7.17
CA THR A 80 -29.64 4.78 -7.08
C THR A 80 -29.00 4.79 -5.70
N ALA A 81 -29.79 4.76 -4.64
CA ALA A 81 -29.30 4.66 -3.27
C ALA A 81 -28.43 3.41 -3.05
N SER A 82 -28.85 2.26 -3.60
CA SER A 82 -28.08 1.01 -3.54
C SER A 82 -26.72 1.13 -4.25
N ARG A 83 -26.68 1.75 -5.43
CA ARG A 83 -25.42 1.93 -6.18
C ARG A 83 -24.49 2.93 -5.50
N ASP A 84 -25.04 3.98 -4.91
CA ASP A 84 -24.26 4.97 -4.14
C ASP A 84 -23.71 4.35 -2.85
N ALA A 85 -24.48 3.49 -2.17
CA ALA A 85 -23.99 2.72 -1.04
C ALA A 85 -22.82 1.79 -1.44
N GLN A 86 -22.93 1.08 -2.56
CA GLN A 86 -21.86 0.21 -3.05
C GLN A 86 -20.57 0.98 -3.41
N ARG A 87 -20.69 2.16 -4.03
CA ARG A 87 -19.53 3.04 -4.28
C ARG A 87 -18.84 3.45 -2.99
N ARG A 88 -19.62 3.81 -1.96
CA ARG A 88 -19.08 4.17 -0.64
C ARG A 88 -18.43 2.98 0.06
N ASN A 89 -19.00 1.80 -0.06
CA ASN A 89 -18.41 0.58 0.52
C ASN A 89 -17.08 0.26 -0.15
N LEU A 90 -16.99 0.34 -1.48
CA LEU A 90 -15.72 0.18 -2.20
C LEU A 90 -14.66 1.16 -1.71
N ALA A 91 -15.01 2.44 -1.57
CA ALA A 91 -14.07 3.45 -1.08
C ALA A 91 -13.58 3.12 0.34
N ARG A 92 -14.48 2.69 1.24
CA ARG A 92 -14.14 2.28 2.61
C ARG A 92 -13.24 1.04 2.65
N GLU A 93 -13.42 0.10 1.73
CA GLU A 93 -12.58 -1.11 1.64
C GLU A 93 -11.19 -0.80 1.08
N LEU A 94 -11.08 0.16 0.16
CA LEU A 94 -9.80 0.56 -0.44
C LEU A 94 -8.98 1.50 0.45
N GLU A 95 -9.63 2.40 1.20
CA GLU A 95 -8.96 3.39 2.06
C GLU A 95 -7.87 2.80 2.98
N PRO A 96 -8.12 1.73 3.78
CA PRO A 96 -7.08 1.17 4.65
C PRO A 96 -5.94 0.55 3.86
N LEU A 97 -6.20 -0.01 2.66
CA LEU A 97 -5.16 -0.58 1.81
C LEU A 97 -4.30 0.51 1.17
N GLU A 98 -4.90 1.65 0.80
CA GLU A 98 -4.16 2.81 0.29
C GLU A 98 -3.26 3.42 1.36
N LYS A 99 -3.74 3.54 2.61
CA LYS A 99 -2.92 3.96 3.76
C LYS A 99 -1.74 3.01 3.99
N LYS A 100 -2.01 1.70 4.08
CA LYS A 100 -0.95 0.67 4.24
C LYS A 100 0.07 0.72 3.10
N LYS A 101 -0.38 0.91 1.85
CA LYS A 101 0.52 1.04 0.70
C LYS A 101 1.43 2.25 0.88
N PHE A 102 0.89 3.39 1.29
CA PHE A 102 1.65 4.61 1.51
C PHE A 102 2.68 4.44 2.63
N GLU A 103 2.30 3.85 3.76
CA GLU A 103 3.21 3.52 4.87
C GLU A 103 4.36 2.63 4.40
N ILE A 104 4.07 1.56 3.65
CA ILE A 104 5.10 0.68 3.09
C ILE A 104 6.02 1.44 2.12
N GLU A 105 5.47 2.34 1.30
CA GLU A 105 6.26 3.18 0.40
C GLU A 105 7.18 4.15 1.16
N SER A 106 6.70 4.75 2.26
CA SER A 106 7.49 5.60 3.15
C SER A 106 8.69 4.83 3.70
N VAL A 107 8.45 3.64 4.27
CA VAL A 107 9.51 2.79 4.83
C VAL A 107 10.53 2.38 3.75
N ILE A 108 10.09 1.99 2.56
CA ILE A 108 11.01 1.66 1.46
C ILE A 108 11.89 2.86 1.09
N ASN A 109 11.31 4.07 1.06
CA ASN A 109 12.05 5.29 0.76
C ASN A 109 13.07 5.62 1.85
N ALA A 110 12.69 5.50 3.12
CA ALA A 110 13.62 5.65 4.24
C ALA A 110 14.79 4.65 4.14
N ILE A 111 14.51 3.37 3.84
CA ILE A 111 15.56 2.36 3.64
C ILE A 111 16.52 2.77 2.51
N ASN A 112 16.00 3.32 1.40
CA ASN A 112 16.85 3.76 0.29
C ASN A 112 17.74 4.94 0.69
N GLN A 113 17.22 5.92 1.42
CA GLN A 113 18.00 7.06 1.90
C GLN A 113 19.11 6.60 2.83
N THR A 114 18.81 5.72 3.79
CA THR A 114 19.80 5.15 4.70
C THR A 114 20.86 4.34 3.95
N LEU A 115 20.47 3.54 2.94
CA LEU A 115 21.43 2.82 2.12
C LEU A 115 22.39 3.76 1.40
N LEU A 116 21.88 4.85 0.81
CA LEU A 116 22.72 5.86 0.14
C LEU A 116 23.70 6.52 1.11
N GLN A 117 23.28 6.84 2.34
CA GLN A 117 24.15 7.42 3.37
C GLN A 117 25.27 6.47 3.80
N ILE A 118 24.97 5.18 3.93
CA ILE A 118 25.99 4.18 4.29
C ILE A 118 26.93 3.94 3.10
N GLU A 119 26.39 3.89 1.88
CA GLU A 119 27.20 3.74 0.66
C GLU A 119 28.13 4.94 0.44
N SER A 120 27.70 6.18 0.74
CA SER A 120 28.58 7.35 0.68
C SER A 120 29.69 7.29 1.74
N PHE A 121 29.36 6.93 2.98
CA PHE A 121 30.36 6.73 4.03
C PHE A 121 31.44 5.71 3.64
N LEU A 122 31.04 4.60 2.99
CA LEU A 122 31.96 3.57 2.53
C LEU A 122 32.90 4.05 1.42
N LEU A 123 32.46 4.97 0.56
CA LEU A 123 33.28 5.56 -0.49
C LEU A 123 34.29 6.58 0.07
N GLU A 124 33.91 7.33 1.10
CA GLU A 124 34.79 8.32 1.75
C GLU A 124 35.87 7.68 2.63
N ASN A 125 35.62 6.48 3.16
CA ASN A 125 36.54 5.75 4.05
C ASN A 125 37.20 4.54 3.35
N GLN A 126 37.32 4.62 2.02
CA GLN A 126 37.90 3.57 1.18
C GLN A 126 39.39 3.75 0.92
#